data_AF-A0A4Q2KJ96-F1
#
_entry.id   AF-A0A4Q2KJ96-F1
#
_cell.length_a   1.000
_cell.length_b   1.000
_cell.length_c   1.000
_cell.angle_alpha   90.00
_cell.angle_beta   90.00
_cell.angle_gamma   90.00
#
_symmetry.space_group_name_H-M   'P 1'
#
loop_
_entity.id
_entity.type
_entity.pdbx_description
1 polymer ?
#
loop_
_entity_poly.entity_id
_entity_poly.type
_entity_poly.pdbx_seq_one_letter_code
_entity_poly.pdbx_strand_id
1 'polypeptide(L)'
;MRIILTALIFVGGLFFLVTGMGFLADPVNSGETFGLRAIDADGLATMRADMTAFFVIAAVCMLVGAWRRNGDILLVPAGLFGVALIGRFVSIAADGTEPGFWMPMVIEAVTVIVLLVASRALPHPTT
;
A
#
# COMPACT_ATOMS: atom_id res chain seq x y z
N MET A 1 -16.94 -0.25 -16.94
CA MET A 1 -16.31 0.32 -15.72
C MET A 1 -15.69 -0.74 -14.81
N ARG A 2 -16.39 -1.83 -14.46
CA ARG A 2 -15.83 -2.88 -13.57
C ARG A 2 -14.48 -3.47 -14.01
N ILE A 3 -14.31 -3.79 -15.29
CA ILE A 3 -13.05 -4.40 -15.81
C ILE A 3 -11.84 -3.47 -15.59
N ILE A 4 -12.02 -2.16 -15.81
CA ILE A 4 -10.94 -1.18 -15.64
C ILE A 4 -10.54 -1.10 -14.15
N LEU A 5 -11.51 -1.03 -13.23
CA LEU A 5 -11.22 -1.04 -11.79
C LEU A 5 -10.50 -2.32 -11.35
N THR A 6 -10.96 -3.49 -11.80
CA THR A 6 -10.32 -4.77 -11.51
C THR A 6 -8.90 -4.82 -12.04
N ALA A 7 -8.66 -4.34 -13.27
CA ALA A 7 -7.32 -4.27 -13.85
C ALA A 7 -6.40 -3.32 -13.06
N LEU A 8 -6.88 -2.13 -12.69
CA LEU A 8 -6.14 -1.17 -11.87
C LEU A 8 -5.74 -1.76 -10.51
N ILE A 9 -6.67 -2.44 -9.83
CA ILE A 9 -6.38 -3.09 -8.55
C ILE A 9 -5.38 -4.22 -8.73
N PHE A 10 -5.48 -5.00 -9.80
CA PHE A 10 -4.57 -6.11 -10.03
C PHE A 10 -3.14 -5.62 -10.31
N VAL A 11 -3.01 -4.60 -11.17
CA VAL A 11 -1.71 -3.97 -11.46
C VAL A 11 -1.13 -3.31 -10.21
N GLY A 12 -1.94 -2.56 -9.46
CA GLY A 12 -1.52 -1.95 -8.20
C GLY A 12 -1.11 -2.98 -7.15
N GLY A 13 -1.86 -4.08 -7.04
CA GLY A 13 -1.54 -5.20 -6.15
C GLY A 13 -0.22 -5.86 -6.53
N LEU A 14 0.05 -6.09 -7.82
CA LEU A 14 1.33 -6.64 -8.27
C LEU A 14 2.49 -5.68 -7.99
N PHE A 15 2.29 -4.38 -8.22
CA PHE A 15 3.28 -3.36 -7.88
C PHE A 15 3.65 -3.40 -6.40
N PHE A 16 2.66 -3.37 -5.50
CA PHE A 16 2.91 -3.46 -4.06
C PHE A 16 3.50 -4.80 -3.62
N LEU A 17 3.15 -5.91 -4.31
CA LEU A 17 3.77 -7.20 -4.04
C LEU A 17 5.27 -7.15 -4.30
N VAL A 18 5.67 -6.58 -5.45
CA VAL A 18 7.10 -6.40 -5.79
C VAL A 18 7.78 -5.48 -4.78
N THR A 19 7.15 -4.38 -4.38
CA THR A 19 7.69 -3.47 -3.35
C THR A 19 7.91 -4.20 -2.02
N GLY A 20 6.92 -4.95 -1.54
CA GLY A 20 7.03 -5.70 -0.29
C GLY A 20 8.09 -6.80 -0.35
N MET A 21 8.16 -7.54 -1.47
CA MET A 21 9.22 -8.53 -1.68
C MET A 21 10.62 -7.89 -1.79
N GLY A 22 10.71 -6.67 -2.32
CA GLY A 22 11.93 -5.87 -2.33
C GLY A 22 12.43 -5.59 -0.91
N PHE A 23 11.55 -5.14 -0.01
CA PHE A 23 11.92 -4.95 1.40
C PHE A 23 12.38 -6.24 2.07
N LEU A 24 11.81 -7.39 1.71
CA LEU A 24 12.24 -8.67 2.27
C LEU A 24 13.63 -9.10 1.79
N ALA A 25 13.90 -8.96 0.48
CA ALA A 25 15.13 -9.42 -0.15
C ALA A 25 16.30 -8.44 0.04
N ASP A 26 16.04 -7.15 -0.16
CA ASP A 26 17.02 -6.06 -0.14
C ASP A 26 16.44 -4.81 0.55
N PRO A 27 16.36 -4.81 1.89
CA PRO A 27 15.77 -3.72 2.65
C PRO A 27 16.59 -2.42 2.59
N VAL A 28 17.88 -2.48 2.24
CA VAL A 28 18.74 -1.30 2.17
C VAL A 28 18.34 -0.47 0.94
N ASN A 29 18.42 -1.06 -0.24
CA ASN A 29 18.06 -0.38 -1.48
C ASN A 29 16.58 -0.01 -1.51
N SER A 30 15.71 -0.88 -0.98
CA SER A 30 14.27 -0.56 -0.87
C SER A 30 14.04 0.63 0.08
N GLY A 31 14.71 0.66 1.24
CA GLY A 31 14.61 1.76 2.19
C GLY A 31 15.01 3.10 1.58
N GLU A 32 16.10 3.16 0.81
CA GLU A 32 16.56 4.40 0.17
C GLU A 32 15.51 5.03 -0.74
N THR A 33 14.75 4.23 -1.49
CA THR A 33 13.65 4.74 -2.33
C THR A 33 12.50 5.37 -1.54
N PHE A 34 12.39 5.04 -0.26
CA PHE A 34 11.41 5.61 0.69
C PHE A 34 12.02 6.67 1.62
N GLY A 35 13.29 7.04 1.43
CA GLY A 35 13.99 7.94 2.36
C GLY A 35 14.27 7.32 3.74
N LEU A 36 14.20 5.99 3.84
CA LEU A 36 14.37 5.22 5.06
C LEU A 36 15.76 4.60 5.14
N ARG A 37 16.42 4.71 6.29
CA ARG A 37 17.73 4.07 6.53
C ARG A 37 17.74 3.38 7.89
N ALA A 38 18.20 2.13 7.92
CA ALA A 38 18.44 1.42 9.16
C ALA A 38 19.64 2.01 9.91
N ILE A 39 19.53 2.06 11.23
CA ILE A 39 20.65 2.42 12.12
C ILE A 39 21.59 1.22 12.26
N ASP A 40 21.03 0.01 12.41
CA ASP A 40 21.76 -1.23 12.68
C ASP A 40 21.01 -2.46 12.14
N ALA A 41 21.44 -3.65 12.56
CA ALA A 41 20.85 -4.92 12.17
C ALA A 41 19.38 -5.06 12.61
N ASP A 42 19.01 -4.47 13.75
CA ASP A 42 17.62 -4.49 14.23
C ASP A 42 16.75 -3.60 13.34
N GLY A 43 17.23 -2.43 12.93
CA GLY A 43 16.56 -1.60 11.93
C GLY A 43 16.33 -2.33 10.60
N LEU A 44 17.30 -3.14 10.14
CA LEU A 44 17.13 -4.00 8.96
C LEU A 44 16.10 -5.10 9.18
N ALA A 45 16.02 -5.67 10.38
CA ALA A 45 15.01 -6.67 10.74
C ALA A 45 13.59 -6.06 10.73
N THR A 46 13.42 -4.87 11.32
CA THR A 46 12.16 -4.12 11.31
C THR A 46 11.72 -3.78 9.90
N MET A 47 12.62 -3.30 9.03
CA MET A 47 12.27 -3.03 7.63
C MET A 47 11.80 -4.29 6.90
N ARG A 48 12.49 -5.43 7.07
CA ARG A 48 12.07 -6.71 6.48
C ARG A 48 10.75 -7.22 7.03
N ALA A 49 10.44 -6.95 8.29
CA ALA A 49 9.20 -7.39 8.91
C ALA A 49 8.03 -6.46 8.50
N ASP A 50 8.09 -5.20 8.90
CA ASP A 50 6.93 -4.31 8.91
C ASP A 50 6.60 -3.77 7.52
N MET A 51 7.62 -3.39 6.73
CA MET A 51 7.38 -2.92 5.37
C MET A 51 6.91 -4.06 4.47
N THR A 52 7.52 -5.24 4.59
CA THR A 52 7.07 -6.43 3.87
C THR A 52 5.64 -6.79 4.27
N ALA A 53 5.32 -6.84 5.56
CA ALA A 53 3.98 -7.17 6.04
C ALA A 53 2.94 -6.18 5.50
N PHE A 54 3.22 -4.88 5.58
CA PHE A 54 2.33 -3.83 5.07
C PHE A 54 2.03 -4.02 3.58
N PHE A 55 3.07 -4.06 2.75
CA PHE A 55 2.90 -4.08 1.28
C PHE A 55 2.42 -5.44 0.77
N VAL A 56 2.91 -6.55 1.31
CA VAL A 56 2.51 -7.90 0.88
C VAL A 56 1.06 -8.19 1.27
N ILE A 57 0.63 -7.85 2.49
CA ILE A 57 -0.77 -8.05 2.89
C ILE A 57 -1.69 -7.15 2.08
N ALA A 58 -1.33 -5.87 1.88
CA ALA A 58 -2.08 -4.98 1.01
C ALA A 58 -2.23 -5.58 -0.40
N ALA A 59 -1.12 -6.04 -0.99
CA ALA A 59 -1.09 -6.66 -2.31
C ALA A 59 -1.96 -7.92 -2.39
N VAL A 60 -1.82 -8.85 -1.45
CA VAL A 60 -2.59 -10.10 -1.43
C VAL A 60 -4.09 -9.80 -1.33
N CYS A 61 -4.50 -8.89 -0.45
CA CYS A 61 -5.90 -8.47 -0.35
C CYS A 61 -6.39 -7.81 -1.64
N MET A 62 -5.59 -6.97 -2.28
CA MET A 62 -5.93 -6.36 -3.57
C MET A 62 -6.13 -7.42 -4.67
N LEU A 63 -5.17 -8.34 -4.82
CA LEU A 63 -5.21 -9.39 -5.84
C LEU A 63 -6.38 -10.36 -5.61
N VAL A 64 -6.58 -10.81 -4.37
CA VAL A 64 -7.67 -11.72 -4.01
C VAL A 64 -9.03 -11.02 -4.11
N GLY A 65 -9.15 -9.77 -3.65
CA GLY A 65 -10.38 -8.99 -3.75
C GLY A 65 -10.79 -8.72 -5.19
N ALA A 66 -9.81 -8.40 -6.06
CA ALA A 66 -10.03 -8.28 -7.50
C ALA A 66 -10.44 -9.60 -8.15
N TRP A 67 -9.73 -10.70 -7.87
CA TRP A 67 -10.03 -12.03 -8.43
C TRP A 67 -11.41 -12.53 -8.01
N ARG A 68 -11.66 -12.57 -6.69
CA ARG A 68 -12.91 -13.09 -6.11
C ARG A 68 -14.07 -12.10 -6.27
N ARG A 69 -13.81 -10.90 -6.81
CA ARG A 69 -14.77 -9.81 -6.93
C ARG A 69 -15.45 -9.53 -5.60
N ASN A 70 -14.67 -9.51 -4.52
CA ASN A 70 -15.15 -9.26 -3.17
C ASN A 70 -14.69 -7.88 -2.71
N GLY A 71 -15.63 -6.95 -2.64
CA GLY A 71 -15.36 -5.57 -2.24
C GLY A 71 -14.89 -5.41 -0.79
N ASP A 72 -15.31 -6.30 0.11
CA ASP A 72 -14.98 -6.19 1.54
C ASP A 72 -13.49 -6.42 1.80
N ILE A 73 -12.87 -7.33 1.04
CA ILE A 73 -11.43 -7.59 1.13
C ILE A 73 -10.61 -6.34 0.78
N LEU A 74 -11.12 -5.49 -0.11
CA LEU A 74 -10.44 -4.26 -0.55
C LEU A 74 -10.44 -3.17 0.53
N LEU A 75 -11.29 -3.29 1.57
CA LEU A 75 -11.29 -2.36 2.69
C LEU A 75 -10.03 -2.49 3.56
N VAL A 76 -9.42 -3.68 3.61
CA VAL A 76 -8.15 -3.92 4.33
C VAL A 76 -7.02 -3.06 3.76
N PRO A 77 -6.64 -3.15 2.47
CA PRO A 77 -5.62 -2.29 1.90
C PRO A 77 -6.03 -0.83 1.89
N ALA A 78 -7.32 -0.50 1.75
CA ALA A 78 -7.79 0.88 1.87
C ALA A 78 -7.52 1.45 3.27
N GLY A 79 -7.71 0.66 4.32
CA GLY A 79 -7.36 1.04 5.70
C GLY A 79 -5.87 1.23 5.90
N LEU A 80 -5.04 0.29 5.39
CA LEU A 80 -3.58 0.38 5.48
C LEU A 80 -3.04 1.67 4.86
N PHE A 81 -3.38 1.94 3.60
CA PHE A 81 -2.95 3.17 2.91
C PHE A 81 -3.62 4.42 3.47
N GLY A 82 -4.86 4.32 3.96
CA GLY A 82 -5.55 5.44 4.61
C GLY A 82 -4.84 5.89 5.89
N VAL A 83 -4.43 4.93 6.73
CA VAL A 83 -3.67 5.22 7.95
C VAL A 83 -2.27 5.75 7.62
N ALA A 84 -1.60 5.20 6.60
CA ALA A 84 -0.31 5.72 6.13
C ALA A 84 -0.42 7.19 5.68
N LEU A 85 -1.47 7.53 4.92
CA LEU A 85 -1.73 8.89 4.47
C LEU A 85 -2.04 9.85 5.63
N ILE A 86 -2.76 9.37 6.66
CA ILE A 86 -2.95 10.14 7.91
C ILE A 86 -1.59 10.43 8.57
N GLY A 87 -0.70 9.43 8.64
CA GLY A 87 0.67 9.61 9.11
C GLY A 87 1.41 10.71 8.34
N ARG A 88 1.25 10.79 7.02
CA ARG A 88 1.83 11.86 6.20
C ARG A 88 1.29 13.25 6.54
N PHE A 89 -0.01 13.38 6.84
CA PHE A 89 -0.56 14.65 7.31
C PHE A 89 0.00 15.07 8.68
N VAL A 90 0.26 14.10 9.57
CA VAL A 90 0.95 14.37 10.83
C VAL A 90 2.37 14.87 10.57
N SER A 91 3.12 14.24 9.65
CA SER A 91 4.47 14.71 9.27
C SER A 91 4.46 16.12 8.67
N ILE A 92 3.47 16.49 7.85
CA ILE A 92 3.34 17.87 7.35
C ILE A 92 3.25 18.85 8.52
N ALA A 93 2.44 18.53 9.53
CA ALA A 93 2.22 19.39 10.68
C ALA A 93 3.41 19.45 11.65
N ALA A 94 4.13 18.33 11.82
CA ALA A 94 5.23 18.21 12.78
C ALA A 94 6.59 18.63 12.20
N ASP A 95 6.90 18.18 10.98
CA ASP A 95 8.25 18.23 10.39
C ASP A 95 8.30 19.08 9.10
N GLY A 96 7.14 19.40 8.52
CA GLY A 96 7.04 20.13 7.26
C GLY A 96 7.12 19.21 6.04
N THR A 97 7.56 19.76 4.90
CA THR A 97 7.64 19.03 3.62
C THR A 97 9.00 19.20 2.97
N GLU A 98 9.46 18.16 2.29
CA GLU A 98 10.73 18.12 1.56
C GLU A 98 10.53 17.75 0.08
N PRO A 99 11.53 17.97 -0.80
CA PRO A 99 11.44 17.54 -2.20
C PRO A 99 11.15 16.05 -2.32
N GLY A 100 10.09 15.69 -3.06
CA GLY A 100 9.66 14.29 -3.22
C GLY A 100 8.58 13.83 -2.23
N PHE A 101 8.27 14.61 -1.19
CA PHE A 101 7.27 14.26 -0.16
C PHE A 101 5.86 13.99 -0.72
N TRP A 102 5.46 14.71 -1.76
CA TRP A 102 4.10 14.64 -2.31
C TRP A 102 3.81 13.38 -3.13
N MET A 103 4.83 12.76 -3.75
CA MET A 103 4.61 11.64 -4.66
C MET A 103 4.03 10.40 -3.95
N PRO A 104 4.57 9.96 -2.79
CA PRO A 104 3.97 8.87 -2.02
C PRO A 104 2.53 9.17 -1.58
N MET A 105 2.25 10.40 -1.13
CA MET A 105 0.89 10.79 -0.71
C MET A 105 -0.12 10.70 -1.84
N VAL A 106 0.26 11.09 -3.07
CA VAL A 106 -0.60 10.96 -4.24
C VAL A 106 -0.89 9.50 -4.54
N ILE A 107 0.11 8.63 -4.49
CA ILE A 107 -0.06 7.19 -4.69
C ILE A 107 -1.01 6.62 -3.63
N GLU A 108 -0.75 6.90 -2.35
CA GLU A 108 -1.58 6.47 -1.21
C GLU A 108 -3.05 6.94 -1.39
N ALA A 109 -3.27 8.22 -1.66
CA ALA A 109 -4.61 8.79 -1.84
C ALA A 109 -5.35 8.16 -3.02
N VAL A 110 -4.68 8.02 -4.17
CA VAL A 110 -5.27 7.39 -5.36
C VAL A 110 -5.60 5.93 -5.08
N THR A 111 -4.69 5.18 -4.44
CA THR A 111 -4.92 3.79 -4.04
C THR A 111 -6.13 3.67 -3.12
N VAL A 112 -6.23 4.50 -2.08
CA VAL A 112 -7.39 4.52 -1.17
C VAL A 112 -8.69 4.80 -1.92
N ILE A 113 -8.72 5.84 -2.76
CA ILE A 113 -9.93 6.21 -3.52
C ILE A 113 -10.35 5.06 -4.45
N VAL A 114 -9.40 4.49 -5.20
CA VAL A 114 -9.69 3.37 -6.12
C VAL A 114 -10.25 2.17 -5.36
N LEU A 115 -9.67 1.82 -4.22
CA LEU A 115 -10.10 0.69 -3.40
C LEU A 115 -11.48 0.92 -2.77
N LEU A 116 -11.77 2.12 -2.27
CA LEU A 116 -13.08 2.47 -1.71
C LEU A 116 -14.19 2.57 -2.78
N VAL A 117 -13.85 3.02 -3.99
CA VAL A 117 -14.79 3.01 -5.13
C VAL A 117 -15.04 1.58 -5.58
N ALA A 118 -13.98 0.77 -5.69
CA ALA A 118 -14.11 -0.61 -6.12
C ALA A 118 -14.80 -1.50 -5.09
N SER A 119 -14.62 -1.24 -3.78
CA SER A 119 -15.32 -1.99 -2.74
C SER A 119 -16.83 -1.85 -2.84
N ARG A 120 -17.32 -0.66 -3.23
CA ARG A 120 -18.75 -0.43 -3.50
C ARG A 120 -19.21 -0.89 -4.88
N ALA A 121 -18.32 -0.91 -5.85
CA ALA A 121 -18.66 -1.29 -7.22
C ALA A 121 -18.65 -2.81 -7.43
N LEU A 122 -17.89 -3.57 -6.64
CA LEU A 122 -17.81 -5.03 -6.71
C LEU A 122 -18.90 -5.68 -5.82
N PRO A 123 -19.38 -6.88 -6.17
CA PRO A 123 -20.35 -7.59 -5.34
C PRO A 123 -19.79 -7.90 -3.95
N HIS A 124 -20.65 -7.87 -2.94
CA HIS A 124 -20.35 -8.44 -1.63
C HIS A 124 -20.76 -9.93 -1.65
N PRO A 125 -20.01 -10.83 -1.00
CA PRO A 125 -20.46 -12.21 -0.83
C PRO A 125 -21.82 -12.21 -0.12
N THR A 126 -22.85 -12.70 -0.80
CA THR A 126 -24.13 -13.00 -0.16
C THR A 126 -23.94 -14.30 0.61
N THR A 127 -23.66 -14.20 1.91
CA THR A 127 -23.76 -15.34 2.83
C THR A 127 -25.19 -15.85 2.89
#